data_AF-A0A9R1X4K5-F1
#
_entry.id   AF-A0A9R1X4K5-F1
#
_cell.length_a   1.000
_cell.length_b   1.000
_cell.length_c   1.000
_cell.angle_alpha   90.00
_cell.angle_beta   90.00
_cell.angle_gamma   90.00
#
_symmetry.space_group_name_H-M   'P 1'
#
loop_
_entity.id
_entity.type
_entity.pdbx_description
1 polymer ?
#
loop_
_entity_poly.entity_id
_entity_poly.type
_entity_poly.pdbx_seq_one_letter_code
_entity_poly.pdbx_strand_id
1 'polypeptide(L)'
;MASAPIPSGALVLLQELNSSSSHFKQGASLRVNGKLQEHNVESAIAIIADGGVTLAVDTQHLRLNLRVGSLYQFIGELSIQPNNEGILKARVGRNVDGMDLNLYQQSLKLLRQFQSDQISHLALNHG
;
A
#
# COMPACT_ATOMS: atom_id res chain seq x y z
N MET A 1 12.13 -26.83 -1.01
CA MET A 1 10.92 -26.06 -1.38
C MET A 1 11.39 -24.70 -1.87
N ALA A 2 11.39 -24.44 -3.18
CA ALA A 2 11.74 -23.12 -3.68
C ALA A 2 10.65 -22.13 -3.23
N SER A 3 11.00 -21.09 -2.47
CA SER A 3 10.02 -20.08 -2.10
C SER A 3 9.59 -19.34 -3.36
N ALA A 4 8.28 -19.24 -3.61
CA ALA A 4 7.77 -18.38 -4.67
C ALA A 4 8.34 -16.95 -4.49
N PRO A 5 8.73 -16.27 -5.58
CA PRO A 5 9.26 -14.91 -5.49
C PRO A 5 8.24 -13.99 -4.84
N ILE A 6 8.68 -13.23 -3.85
CA ILE A 6 7.86 -12.22 -3.19
C ILE A 6 7.48 -11.17 -4.24
N PRO A 7 6.18 -10.96 -4.52
CA PRO A 7 5.75 -9.96 -5.48
C PRO A 7 6.13 -8.55 -5.00
N SER A 8 6.51 -7.68 -5.94
CA SER A 8 6.74 -6.28 -5.65
C SER A 8 5.43 -5.60 -5.24
N GLY A 9 5.50 -4.74 -4.23
CA GLY A 9 4.33 -3.97 -3.78
C GLY A 9 4.00 -2.87 -4.78
N ALA A 10 2.84 -2.96 -5.43
CA ALA A 10 2.34 -1.91 -6.32
C ALA A 10 2.07 -0.62 -5.53
N LEU A 11 2.55 0.53 -6.02
CA LEU A 11 2.34 1.82 -5.35
C LEU A 11 0.93 2.35 -5.60
N VAL A 12 0.12 2.37 -4.55
CA VAL A 12 -1.30 2.71 -4.60
C VAL A 12 -1.61 3.73 -3.50
N LEU A 13 -2.37 4.77 -3.85
CA LEU A 13 -2.90 5.73 -2.87
C LEU A 13 -4.09 5.10 -2.15
N LEU A 14 -4.34 5.41 -0.88
CA LEU A 14 -5.46 4.80 -0.13
C LEU A 14 -6.80 5.06 -0.81
N GLN A 15 -6.99 6.27 -1.36
CA GLN A 15 -8.16 6.65 -2.14
C GLN A 15 -8.39 5.81 -3.41
N GLU A 16 -7.34 5.19 -3.96
CA GLU A 16 -7.41 4.29 -5.13
C GLU A 16 -7.77 2.85 -4.72
N LEU A 17 -7.75 2.54 -3.42
CA LEU A 17 -8.04 1.23 -2.87
C LEU A 17 -9.54 1.07 -2.55
N ASN A 18 -10.37 1.00 -3.58
CA ASN A 18 -11.79 0.72 -3.46
C ASN A 18 -12.17 -0.60 -4.16
N SER A 19 -13.33 -1.18 -3.84
CA SER A 19 -13.74 -2.49 -4.36
C SER A 19 -13.88 -2.56 -5.88
N SER A 20 -13.97 -1.43 -6.57
CA SER A 20 -14.01 -1.36 -8.04
C SER A 20 -12.62 -1.24 -8.67
N SER A 21 -11.57 -1.08 -7.87
CA SER A 21 -10.21 -0.89 -8.36
C SER A 21 -9.54 -2.22 -8.68
N SER A 22 -8.69 -2.20 -9.71
CA SER A 22 -7.89 -3.37 -10.11
C SER A 22 -6.91 -3.83 -9.03
N HIS A 23 -6.63 -2.96 -8.05
CA HIS A 23 -5.74 -3.20 -6.92
C HIS A 23 -6.44 -3.86 -5.71
N PHE A 24 -7.77 -3.78 -5.63
CA PHE A 24 -8.56 -4.43 -4.57
C PHE A 24 -8.81 -5.90 -4.90
N LYS A 25 -7.76 -6.72 -4.77
CA LYS A 25 -7.81 -8.16 -5.05
C LYS A 25 -7.15 -8.93 -3.92
N GLN A 26 -7.70 -10.11 -3.64
CA GLN A 26 -7.12 -11.03 -2.66
C GLN A 26 -5.66 -11.35 -3.03
N GLY A 27 -4.75 -11.17 -2.07
CA GLY A 27 -3.33 -11.42 -2.24
C GLY A 27 -2.57 -10.37 -3.05
N ALA A 28 -3.21 -9.25 -3.44
CA ALA A 28 -2.51 -8.18 -4.14
C ALA A 28 -1.41 -7.60 -3.25
N SER A 29 -0.18 -7.54 -3.75
CA SER A 29 0.92 -6.90 -3.02
C SER A 29 0.92 -5.40 -3.27
N LEU A 30 0.80 -4.63 -2.19
CA LEU A 30 0.58 -3.20 -2.25
C LEU A 30 1.59 -2.46 -1.37
N ARG A 31 1.95 -1.26 -1.81
CA ARG A 31 2.69 -0.26 -1.05
C ARG A 31 1.80 0.96 -0.86
N VAL A 32 1.46 1.25 0.39
CA VAL A 32 0.53 2.31 0.78
C VAL A 32 1.17 3.23 1.81
N ASN A 33 0.80 4.51 1.79
CA ASN A 33 1.23 5.49 2.78
C ASN A 33 0.00 6.03 3.51
N GLY A 34 0.06 6.20 4.81
CA GLY A 34 -1.03 6.83 5.56
C GLY A 34 -0.61 7.27 6.94
N LYS A 35 -1.33 8.25 7.48
CA LYS A 35 -1.16 8.71 8.84
C LYS A 35 -1.80 7.70 9.79
N LEU A 36 -1.05 7.21 10.75
CA LEU A 36 -1.58 6.29 11.76
C LEU A 36 -2.59 7.03 12.64
N GLN A 37 -3.84 6.57 12.66
CA GLN A 37 -4.89 7.11 13.51
C GLN A 37 -5.05 6.30 14.78
N GLU A 38 -5.01 4.97 14.65
CA GLU A 38 -5.24 4.06 15.78
C GLU A 38 -4.30 2.86 15.67
N HIS A 39 -3.94 2.29 16.82
CA HIS A 39 -3.18 1.05 16.88
C HIS A 39 -3.59 0.26 18.11
N ASN A 40 -4.15 -0.93 17.87
CA ASN A 40 -4.52 -1.88 18.89
C ASN A 40 -3.43 -2.95 19.00
N VAL A 41 -2.68 -2.91 20.09
CA VAL A 41 -1.54 -3.81 20.35
C VAL A 41 -1.98 -5.27 20.56
N GLU A 42 -3.16 -5.49 21.14
CA GLU A 42 -3.67 -6.83 21.46
C GLU A 42 -4.06 -7.59 20.18
N SER A 43 -4.76 -6.92 19.27
CA SER A 43 -5.15 -7.48 17.96
C SER A 43 -4.08 -7.33 16.87
N ALA A 44 -2.99 -6.58 17.15
CA ALA A 44 -1.98 -6.18 16.18
C ALA A 44 -2.53 -5.44 14.94
N ILE A 45 -3.68 -4.77 15.06
CA ILE A 45 -4.29 -3.99 13.98
C ILE A 45 -3.98 -2.51 14.15
N ALA A 46 -3.47 -1.91 13.08
CA ALA A 46 -3.25 -0.49 12.92
C ALA A 46 -4.23 0.10 11.91
N ILE A 47 -4.78 1.29 12.18
CA ILE A 47 -5.63 2.02 11.23
C ILE A 47 -4.83 3.21 10.71
N ILE A 48 -4.61 3.23 9.40
CA ILE A 48 -4.02 4.37 8.70
C ILE A 48 -5.08 5.12 7.92
N ALA A 49 -4.87 6.43 7.73
CA ALA A 49 -5.75 7.27 6.93
C ALA A 49 -4.97 8.18 5.99
N ASP A 50 -5.53 8.40 4.80
CA ASP A 50 -5.07 9.39 3.83
C ASP A 50 -6.27 9.83 2.97
N GLY A 51 -6.35 11.13 2.66
CA GLY A 51 -7.41 11.66 1.78
C GLY A 51 -8.85 11.41 2.23
N GLY A 52 -9.11 11.18 3.53
CA GLY A 52 -10.44 10.87 4.07
C GLY A 52 -10.84 9.39 4.00
N VAL A 53 -9.97 8.51 3.51
CA VAL A 53 -10.17 7.06 3.48
C VAL A 53 -9.26 6.40 4.51
N THR A 54 -9.74 5.33 5.14
CA THR A 54 -8.98 4.54 6.11
C THR A 54 -8.68 3.14 5.58
N LEU A 55 -7.60 2.54 6.08
CA LEU A 55 -7.23 1.15 5.80
C LEU A 55 -6.73 0.48 7.08
N ALA A 56 -7.25 -0.72 7.35
CA ALA A 56 -6.74 -1.58 8.40
C ALA A 56 -5.48 -2.30 7.93
N VAL A 57 -4.45 -2.30 8.78
CA VAL A 57 -3.16 -2.92 8.54
C VAL A 57 -2.90 -3.90 9.66
N ASP A 58 -2.76 -5.17 9.31
CA ASP A 58 -2.28 -6.21 10.22
C ASP A 58 -0.76 -6.09 10.35
N THR A 59 -0.33 -5.87 11.59
CA THR A 59 1.05 -5.59 11.98
C THR A 59 1.66 -6.71 12.83
N GLN A 60 1.00 -7.89 12.90
CA GLN A 60 1.43 -9.03 13.72
C GLN A 60 2.87 -9.48 13.43
N HIS A 61 3.34 -9.29 12.19
CA HIS A 61 4.68 -9.66 11.76
C HIS A 61 5.71 -8.51 11.84
N LEU A 62 5.30 -7.32 12.29
CA LEU A 62 6.16 -6.15 12.39
C LEU A 62 6.67 -5.95 13.81
N ARG A 63 7.97 -5.69 13.96
CA ARG A 63 8.56 -5.24 15.22
C ARG A 63 8.81 -3.73 15.17
N LEU A 64 7.73 -2.95 15.22
CA LEU A 64 7.79 -1.49 15.08
C LEU A 64 7.04 -0.80 16.22
N ASN A 65 7.64 0.28 16.74
CA ASN A 65 6.94 1.18 17.66
C ASN A 65 6.10 2.15 16.84
N LEU A 66 4.81 1.83 16.72
CA LEU A 66 3.83 2.64 16.02
C LEU A 66 3.38 3.82 16.89
N ARG A 67 3.52 5.03 16.36
CA ARG A 67 3.14 6.29 17.01
C ARG A 67 1.91 6.87 16.30
N VAL A 68 0.81 6.99 17.03
CA VAL A 68 -0.41 7.64 16.52
C VAL A 68 -0.07 9.09 16.13
N GLY A 69 -0.56 9.49 14.96
CA GLY A 69 -0.30 10.80 14.37
C GLY A 69 0.91 10.85 13.44
N SER A 70 1.76 9.83 13.42
CA SER A 70 2.89 9.75 12.48
C SER A 70 2.49 9.18 11.13
N LEU A 71 3.24 9.53 10.08
CA LEU A 71 3.09 9.01 8.73
C LEU A 71 3.89 7.71 8.57
N TYR A 72 3.25 6.68 8.02
CA TYR A 72 3.87 5.39 7.78
C TYR A 72 3.70 4.95 6.34
N GLN A 73 4.70 4.21 5.85
CA GLN A 73 4.64 3.44 4.62
C GLN A 73 4.60 1.95 4.97
N PHE A 74 3.63 1.24 4.42
CA PHE A 74 3.48 -0.20 4.58
C PHE A 74 3.59 -0.92 3.23
N ILE A 75 4.22 -2.10 3.24
CA ILE A 75 4.23 -3.03 2.12
C ILE A 75 3.67 -4.36 2.61
N GLY A 76 2.64 -4.87 1.93
CA GLY A 76 1.94 -6.07 2.37
C GLY A 76 1.01 -6.65 1.31
N GLU A 77 0.32 -7.71 1.69
CA GLU A 77 -0.69 -8.37 0.88
C GLU A 77 -2.09 -7.97 1.34
N LEU A 78 -2.95 -7.58 0.40
CA LEU A 78 -4.33 -7.29 0.69
C LEU A 78 -5.11 -8.60 0.95
N SER A 79 -5.77 -8.66 2.10
CA SER A 79 -6.70 -9.71 2.47
C SER A 79 -8.10 -9.11 2.55
N ILE A 80 -8.97 -9.50 1.64
CA ILE A 80 -10.38 -9.12 1.60
C ILE A 80 -11.14 -10.07 2.54
N GLN A 81 -11.78 -9.50 3.54
CA GLN A 81 -12.61 -10.21 4.50
C GLN A 81 -14.00 -10.54 3.91
N PRO A 82 -14.76 -11.47 4.52
CA PRO A 82 -16.10 -11.85 4.05
C PRO A 82 -17.10 -10.68 3.99
N ASN A 83 -16.87 -9.62 4.77
CA ASN A 83 -17.65 -8.38 4.76
C ASN A 83 -17.18 -7.37 3.68
N ASN A 84 -16.30 -7.80 2.76
CA ASN A 84 -15.71 -6.99 1.71
C ASN A 84 -14.81 -5.83 2.21
N GLU A 85 -14.34 -5.92 3.46
CA GLU A 85 -13.33 -5.00 4.00
C GLU A 85 -11.92 -5.51 3.68
N GLY A 86 -11.04 -4.61 3.24
CA GLY A 86 -9.64 -4.91 2.98
C GLY A 86 -8.79 -4.73 4.24
N ILE A 87 -8.04 -5.76 4.62
CA ILE A 87 -6.95 -5.66 5.61
C ILE A 87 -5.63 -5.89 4.89
N LEU A 88 -4.68 -4.96 5.03
CA LEU A 88 -3.34 -5.13 4.52
C LEU A 88 -2.48 -5.92 5.52
N LYS A 89 -2.08 -7.14 5.16
CA LYS A 89 -1.12 -7.93 5.94
C LYS A 89 0.28 -7.40 5.69
N ALA A 90 0.76 -6.53 6.57
CA ALA A 90 2.02 -5.84 6.37
C ALA A 90 3.21 -6.76 6.67
N ARG A 91 4.13 -6.81 5.71
CA ARG A 91 5.44 -7.47 5.85
C ARG A 91 6.53 -6.48 6.22
N VAL A 92 6.36 -5.24 5.79
CA VAL A 92 7.26 -4.12 6.09
C VAL A 92 6.44 -2.92 6.48
N GLY A 93 6.87 -2.20 7.52
CA GLY A 93 6.37 -0.89 7.89
C GLY A 93 7.54 0.06 8.18
N ARG A 94 7.43 1.32 7.79
CA ARG A 94 8.45 2.35 8.05
C ARG A 94 7.79 3.66 8.41
N ASN A 95 8.28 4.30 9.48
CA ASN A 95 7.96 5.70 9.77
C ASN A 95 8.62 6.59 8.70
N VAL A 96 7.81 7.43 8.08
CA VAL A 96 8.22 8.37 7.02
C VAL A 96 7.82 9.80 7.40
N ASP A 97 7.85 10.12 8.69
CA ASP A 97 7.67 11.49 9.16
C ASP A 97 8.69 12.42 8.49
N GLY A 98 8.21 13.56 8.01
CA GLY A 98 9.01 14.51 7.23
C GLY A 98 9.04 14.24 5.72
N MET A 99 8.40 13.18 5.22
CA MET A 99 8.17 13.01 3.79
C MET A 99 7.21 14.08 3.26
N ASP A 100 7.60 14.79 2.21
CA ASP A 100 6.69 15.65 1.46
C ASP A 100 5.74 14.78 0.62
N LEU A 101 4.49 14.65 1.10
CA LEU A 101 3.45 13.86 0.45
C LEU A 101 3.06 14.41 -0.93
N ASN A 102 3.14 15.73 -1.14
CA ASN A 102 2.80 16.34 -2.42
C ASN A 102 3.87 16.01 -3.47
N LEU A 103 5.15 16.18 -3.12
CA LEU A 103 6.25 15.80 -4.01
C LEU A 103 6.26 14.29 -4.29
N TYR A 104 5.94 13.48 -3.28
CA TYR A 104 5.78 12.04 -3.45
C TYR A 104 4.67 11.71 -4.46
N GLN A 105 3.49 12.30 -4.33
CA GLN A 105 2.39 12.11 -5.28
C GLN A 105 2.74 12.56 -6.71
N GLN A 106 3.45 13.69 -6.87
CA GLN A 106 3.93 14.15 -8.18
C GLN A 106 4.91 13.15 -8.79
N SER A 107 5.84 12.64 -7.98
CA SER A 107 6.82 11.63 -8.40
C SER A 107 6.14 10.33 -8.83
N LEU A 108 5.08 9.91 -8.12
CA LEU A 108 4.27 8.75 -8.53
C LEU A 108 3.58 8.94 -9.88
N LYS A 109 3.06 10.14 -10.15
CA LYS A 109 2.45 10.45 -11.45
C LYS A 109 3.47 10.32 -12.57
N LEU A 110 4.66 10.88 -12.39
CA LEU A 110 5.74 10.78 -13.37
C LEU A 110 6.19 9.33 -13.60
N LEU A 111 6.31 8.54 -12.53
CA LEU A 111 6.63 7.11 -12.63
C LEU A 111 5.59 6.35 -13.46
N ARG A 112 4.30 6.58 -13.21
CA ARG A 112 3.21 5.93 -13.94
C ARG A 112 3.19 6.36 -15.41
N GLN A 113 3.42 7.64 -15.70
CA GLN A 113 3.55 8.15 -17.07
C GLN A 113 4.70 7.46 -17.81
N PHE A 114 5.88 7.42 -17.19
CA PHE A 114 7.04 6.74 -17.76
C PHE A 114 6.77 5.25 -18.03
N GLN A 115 6.16 4.54 -17.08
CA GLN A 115 5.80 3.12 -17.26
C GLN A 115 4.81 2.93 -18.42
N SER A 116 3.80 3.80 -18.54
CA SER A 116 2.84 3.77 -19.65
C SER A 116 3.55 3.98 -20.99
N ASP A 117 4.42 4.99 -21.08
CA ASP A 117 5.16 5.31 -22.31
C ASP A 117 6.06 4.15 -22.75
N GLN A 118 6.74 3.50 -21.81
CA GLN A 118 7.56 2.32 -22.08
C GLN A 118 6.72 1.15 -22.61
N ILE A 119 5.55 0.89 -22.00
CA ILE A 119 4.63 -0.16 -22.46
C ILE A 119 4.12 0.14 -23.87
N SER A 120 3.72 1.39 -24.14
CA SER A 120 3.29 1.80 -25.48
C SER A 120 4.40 1.65 -26.52
N HIS A 121 5.64 2.02 -26.18
CA HIS A 121 6.78 1.88 -27.07
C HIS A 121 7.12 0.40 -27.36
N LEU A 122 7.05 -0.47 -26.35
CA LEU A 122 7.22 -1.91 -26.51
C LEU A 122 6.11 -2.55 -27.36
N ALA A 123 4.86 -2.08 -27.23
CA ALA A 123 3.74 -2.58 -28.01
C ALA A 123 3.80 -2.21 -29.50
N LEU A 124 4.40 -1.07 -29.84
CA LEU A 124 4.57 -0.60 -31.23
C LEU A 124 5.73 -1.29 -31.97
N ASN A 125 6.74 -1.80 -31.26
CA ASN A 125 7.91 -2.43 -31.88
C ASN A 125 7.75 -3.94 -32.12
N HIS A 126 6.60 -4.52 -31.78
CA HIS A 126 6.29 -5.94 -31.96
C HIS A 126 5.04 -6.20 -32.81
N GLY A 127 4.57 -5.19 -33.57
CA GLY A 127 3.47 -5.28 -34.52
C GLY A 127 3.94 -5.34 -35.97
#